data_AF-A0A373FT26-F1
#
_entry.id   AF-A0A373FT26-F1
#
_cell.length_a   1.000
_cell.length_b   1.000
_cell.length_c   1.000
_cell.angle_alpha   90.00
_cell.angle_beta   90.00
_cell.angle_gamma   90.00
#
_symmetry.space_group_name_H-M   'P 1'
#
loop_
_entity.id
_entity.type
_entity.pdbx_description
1 polymer ?
#
loop_
_entity_poly.entity_id
_entity_poly.type
_entity_poly.pdbx_seq_one_letter_code
_entity_poly.pdbx_strand_id
1 'polypeptide(L)'
;GNLEFMLPDRREANFAGGKSPEQFNYISVRGTAILEKRLRALMWAELHELMDENKHLHGIEFKETVFTFLKKYNISSIQEDGLLKNYQRWRDSFRRKKKRAYNRKKV
;
A
#
# COMPACT_ATOMS: atom_id res chain seq x y z
N GLY A 1 -15.15 7.53 5.07
CA GLY A 1 -15.34 6.49 4.03
C GLY A 1 -15.37 5.18 4.75
N ASN A 2 -16.56 4.61 4.93
CA ASN A 2 -16.77 3.43 5.76
C ASN A 2 -17.28 2.32 4.86
N LEU A 3 -16.42 1.36 4.54
CA LEU A 3 -16.87 0.08 4.02
C LEU A 3 -17.51 -0.64 5.21
N GLU A 4 -18.84 -0.69 5.27
CA GLU A 4 -19.55 -1.47 6.29
C GLU A 4 -19.38 -2.96 5.98
N PHE A 5 -18.54 -3.64 6.77
CA PHE A 5 -18.57 -5.09 6.84
C PHE A 5 -19.76 -5.48 7.72
N MET A 6 -20.78 -6.07 7.11
CA MET A 6 -21.91 -6.61 7.85
C MET A 6 -21.46 -7.92 8.50
N LEU A 7 -21.17 -7.87 9.80
CA LEU A 7 -20.98 -9.08 10.59
C LEU A 7 -22.32 -9.83 10.60
N PRO A 8 -22.38 -11.09 10.15
CA PRO A 8 -23.63 -11.85 10.18
C PRO A 8 -24.13 -11.92 11.62
N ASP A 9 -25.39 -11.56 11.86
CA ASP A 9 -26.00 -11.86 13.16
C ASP A 9 -25.99 -13.39 13.33
N ARG A 10 -25.41 -13.85 14.44
CA ARG A 10 -25.37 -15.27 14.81
C ARG A 10 -26.78 -15.90 14.75
N ARG A 11 -27.83 -15.11 14.91
CA ARG A 11 -29.23 -15.57 14.91
C ARG A 11 -29.80 -15.76 13.49
N GLU A 12 -29.39 -14.95 12.51
CA GLU A 12 -29.91 -15.06 11.14
C GLU A 12 -29.38 -16.31 10.42
N ALA A 13 -28.11 -16.68 10.64
CA ALA A 13 -27.52 -17.87 10.04
C ALA A 13 -28.12 -19.20 10.58
N ASN A 14 -28.79 -19.17 11.73
CA ASN A 14 -29.41 -20.34 12.37
C ASN A 14 -30.94 -20.42 12.14
N PHE A 15 -31.54 -19.47 11.44
CA PHE A 15 -32.93 -19.55 10.99
C PHE A 15 -32.99 -20.21 9.61
N ALA A 16 -33.96 -21.12 9.41
CA ALA A 16 -34.24 -21.70 8.11
C ALA A 16 -34.61 -20.57 7.11
N GLY A 17 -33.64 -20.17 6.27
CA GLY A 17 -33.77 -19.07 5.32
C GLY A 17 -32.70 -17.97 5.41
N GLY A 18 -31.80 -18.01 6.40
CA GLY A 18 -30.65 -17.10 6.45
C GLY A 18 -29.62 -17.41 5.35
N LYS A 19 -29.13 -16.39 4.63
CA LYS A 19 -28.03 -16.60 3.67
C LYS A 19 -26.74 -16.82 4.46
N SER A 20 -25.87 -17.69 3.97
CA SER A 20 -24.64 -18.00 4.69
C SER A 20 -23.74 -16.75 4.77
N PRO A 21 -22.93 -16.61 5.83
CA PRO A 21 -21.92 -15.56 5.93
C PRO A 21 -21.00 -15.47 4.71
N GLU A 22 -20.70 -16.59 4.04
CA GLU A 22 -19.90 -16.60 2.82
C GLU A 22 -20.60 -15.89 1.67
N GLN A 23 -21.94 -15.95 1.60
CA GLN A 23 -22.73 -15.27 0.58
C GLN A 23 -22.87 -13.77 0.85
N PHE A 24 -23.00 -13.36 2.11
CA PHE A 24 -23.09 -11.94 2.47
C PHE A 24 -21.75 -11.19 2.39
N ASN A 25 -20.64 -11.86 2.70
CA ASN A 25 -19.28 -11.29 2.62
C ASN A 25 -18.59 -11.62 1.28
N TYR A 26 -19.33 -12.09 0.29
CA TYR A 26 -18.76 -12.37 -1.02
C TYR A 26 -18.35 -11.07 -1.71
N ILE A 27 -17.04 -10.92 -1.90
CA ILE A 27 -16.48 -9.88 -2.77
C ILE A 27 -16.17 -10.55 -4.11
N SER A 28 -16.80 -10.06 -5.18
CA SER A 28 -16.50 -10.53 -6.53
C SER A 28 -15.01 -10.38 -6.86
N VAL A 29 -14.48 -11.23 -7.74
CA VAL A 29 -13.06 -11.15 -8.18
C VAL A 29 -12.70 -9.74 -8.64
N ARG A 30 -13.60 -9.07 -9.36
CA ARG A 30 -13.44 -7.67 -9.79
C ARG A 30 -13.41 -6.71 -8.59
N GLY A 31 -14.30 -6.90 -7.62
CA GLY A 31 -14.34 -6.11 -6.38
C GLY A 31 -13.04 -6.24 -5.59
N THR A 32 -12.53 -7.46 -5.45
CA THR A 32 -11.25 -7.74 -4.78
C THR A 32 -10.10 -7.01 -5.48
N ALA A 33 -10.02 -7.07 -6.81
CA ALA A 33 -8.98 -6.37 -7.56
C ALA A 33 -9.04 -4.83 -7.40
N ILE A 34 -10.25 -4.25 -7.32
CA ILE A 34 -10.43 -2.81 -7.09
C ILE A 34 -9.98 -2.45 -5.67
N LEU A 35 -10.38 -3.24 -4.67
CA LEU A 35 -10.00 -3.04 -3.28
C LEU A 35 -8.49 -3.16 -3.08
N GLU A 36 -7.87 -4.20 -3.64
CA GLU A 36 -6.41 -4.39 -3.59
C GLU A 36 -5.68 -3.20 -4.22
N LYS A 37 -6.14 -2.72 -5.38
CA LYS A 37 -5.54 -1.54 -6.03
C LYS A 37 -5.65 -0.30 -5.16
N ARG A 38 -6.79 -0.09 -4.51
CA ARG A 38 -7.02 1.08 -3.65
C ARG A 38 -6.21 0.98 -2.35
N LEU A 39 -6.22 -0.17 -1.69
CA LEU A 39 -5.43 -0.43 -0.48
C LEU A 39 -3.95 -0.23 -0.76
N ARG A 40 -3.45 -0.77 -1.86
CA ARG A 40 -2.07 -0.60 -2.30
C ARG A 40 -1.71 0.88 -2.47
N ALA A 41 -2.57 1.67 -3.09
CA ALA A 41 -2.34 3.11 -3.26
C ALA A 41 -2.28 3.86 -1.91
N LEU A 42 -3.17 3.51 -0.97
CA LEU A 42 -3.17 4.10 0.38
C LEU A 42 -1.91 3.73 1.17
N MET A 43 -1.51 2.46 1.12
CA MET A 43 -0.29 1.97 1.78
C MET A 43 0.97 2.66 1.25
N TRP A 44 1.04 2.91 -0.07
CA TRP A 44 2.14 3.68 -0.65
C TRP A 44 2.16 5.12 -0.18
N ALA A 45 1.00 5.79 -0.16
CA ALA A 45 0.90 7.16 0.31
C ALA A 45 1.35 7.30 1.77
N GLU A 46 0.85 6.43 2.66
CA GLU A 46 1.24 6.40 4.08
C GLU A 46 2.75 6.15 4.23
N LEU A 47 3.31 5.17 3.50
CA LEU A 47 4.72 4.86 3.60
C LEU A 47 5.61 6.03 3.13
N HIS A 48 5.26 6.67 2.01
CA HIS A 48 6.04 7.80 1.47
C HIS A 48 6.02 8.99 2.43
N GLU A 49 4.85 9.32 2.98
CA GLU A 49 4.69 10.38 3.98
C GLU A 49 5.51 10.10 5.23
N LEU A 50 5.39 8.89 5.79
CA LEU A 50 6.14 8.47 6.97
C LEU A 50 7.66 8.50 6.74
N MET A 51 8.12 8.09 5.56
CA MET A 51 9.55 8.12 5.21
C MET A 51 10.09 9.56 5.14
N ASP A 52 9.34 10.49 4.53
CA ASP A 52 9.73 11.89 4.46
C ASP A 52 9.72 12.54 5.86
N GLU A 53 8.67 12.32 6.65
CA GLU A 53 8.55 12.84 8.02
C GLU A 53 9.71 12.36 8.91
N ASN A 54 9.92 11.04 8.98
CA ASN A 54 10.98 10.45 9.79
C ASN A 54 12.36 10.90 9.37
N LYS A 55 12.62 11.04 8.05
CA LYS A 55 13.93 11.46 7.59
C LYS A 55 14.19 12.94 7.82
N HIS A 56 13.19 13.79 7.61
CA HIS A 56 13.36 15.24 7.58
C HIS A 56 13.09 15.93 8.92
N LEU A 57 12.19 15.40 9.74
CA LEU A 57 11.88 15.95 11.07
C LEU A 57 12.63 15.23 12.18
N HIS A 58 12.79 13.90 12.08
CA HIS A 58 13.35 13.08 13.16
C HIS A 58 14.77 12.55 12.89
N GLY A 59 15.28 12.73 11.66
CA GLY A 59 16.62 12.27 11.26
C GLY A 59 16.77 10.74 11.16
N ILE A 60 15.68 9.98 11.27
CA ILE A 60 15.66 8.51 11.25
C ILE A 60 16.04 8.01 9.85
N GLU A 61 16.69 6.84 9.80
CA GLU A 61 17.03 6.22 8.52
C GLU A 61 15.79 5.64 7.81
N PHE A 62 15.79 5.72 6.48
CA PHE A 62 14.71 5.16 5.67
C PHE A 62 14.52 3.66 5.91
N LYS A 63 15.60 2.91 6.14
CA LYS A 63 15.55 1.48 6.41
C LYS A 63 14.79 1.15 7.69
N GLU A 64 15.03 1.92 8.75
CA GLU A 64 14.35 1.74 10.04
C GLU A 64 12.86 2.07 9.96
N THR A 65 12.51 3.10 9.19
CA THR A 65 11.11 3.45 8.92
C THR A 65 10.39 2.33 8.15
N VAL A 66 11.02 1.79 7.10
CA VAL A 66 10.46 0.69 6.32
C VAL A 66 10.29 -0.58 7.16
N PHE A 67 11.27 -0.92 7.99
CA PHE A 67 11.20 -2.07 8.89
C PHE A 67 10.04 -1.95 9.88
N THR A 68 9.90 -0.77 10.50
CA THR A 68 8.81 -0.49 11.45
C THR A 68 7.45 -0.56 10.75
N PHE A 69 7.35 -0.05 9.53
CA PHE A 69 6.13 -0.12 8.73
C PHE A 69 5.73 -1.57 8.38
N LEU A 70 6.68 -2.40 7.94
CA LEU A 70 6.43 -3.82 7.66
C LEU A 70 5.98 -4.57 8.91
N LYS A 71 6.58 -4.29 10.07
CA LYS A 71 6.17 -4.86 11.36
C LYS A 71 4.77 -4.40 11.79
N LYS A 72 4.46 -3.11 11.66
CA LYS A 72 3.16 -2.53 12.03
C LYS A 72 2.00 -3.23 11.32
N TYR A 73 2.18 -3.55 10.03
CA TYR A 73 1.18 -4.21 9.21
C TYR A 73 1.37 -5.73 9.07
N ASN A 74 2.34 -6.30 9.79
CA ASN A 74 2.70 -7.72 9.72
C ASN A 74 2.89 -8.25 8.28
N ILE A 75 3.61 -7.47 7.45
CA ILE A 75 3.85 -7.78 6.05
C ILE A 75 5.17 -8.55 5.92
N SER A 76 5.08 -9.83 5.59
CA SER A 76 6.24 -10.71 5.33
C SER A 76 6.48 -10.97 3.83
N SER A 77 5.51 -10.65 2.98
CA SER A 77 5.53 -10.96 1.55
C SER A 77 6.35 -10.00 0.70
N ILE A 78 6.76 -8.85 1.25
CA ILE A 78 7.49 -7.80 0.54
C ILE A 78 8.82 -7.55 1.24
N GLN A 79 9.90 -7.50 0.46
CA GLN A 79 11.23 -7.15 0.97
C GLN A 79 11.41 -5.63 1.12
N GLU A 80 12.15 -5.22 2.14
CA GLU A 80 12.48 -3.81 2.45
C GLU A 80 13.07 -3.05 1.25
N ASP A 81 14.01 -3.68 0.54
CA ASP A 81 14.69 -3.08 -0.62
C ASP A 81 13.70 -2.74 -1.76
N GLY A 82 12.65 -3.55 -1.92
CA GLY A 82 11.58 -3.27 -2.87
C GLY A 82 10.82 -1.97 -2.55
N LEU A 83 10.59 -1.71 -1.26
CA LEU A 83 9.93 -0.49 -0.78
C LEU A 83 10.84 0.74 -0.93
N LEU A 84 12.12 0.62 -0.59
CA LEU A 84 13.10 1.71 -0.75
C LEU A 84 13.27 2.11 -2.23
N LYS A 85 13.36 1.13 -3.14
CA LYS A 85 13.40 1.39 -4.60
C LYS A 85 12.12 2.01 -5.13
N ASN A 86 10.96 1.67 -4.56
CA ASN A 86 9.70 2.30 -4.91
C ASN A 86 9.72 3.79 -4.51
N TYR A 87 10.06 4.09 -3.26
CA TYR A 87 10.18 5.45 -2.76
C TYR A 87 11.16 6.29 -3.58
N GLN A 88 12.33 5.75 -3.93
CA GLN A 88 13.30 6.46 -4.76
C GLN A 88 12.73 6.82 -6.14
N ARG A 89 12.05 5.88 -6.82
CA ARG A 89 11.39 6.14 -8.12
C ARG A 89 10.29 7.18 -8.02
N TRP A 90 9.48 7.12 -6.96
CA TRP A 90 8.43 8.09 -6.68
C TRP A 90 9.05 9.49 -6.49
N ARG A 91 10.06 9.61 -5.64
CA ARG A 91 10.79 10.86 -5.37
C ARG A 91 11.43 11.45 -6.63
N ASP A 92 12.04 10.62 -7.46
CA ASP A 92 12.64 11.05 -8.73
C ASP A 92 11.59 11.57 -9.74
N SER A 93 10.34 11.11 -9.65
CA SER A 93 9.26 11.61 -10.51
C SER A 93 8.93 13.09 -10.26
N PHE A 94 9.02 13.55 -9.01
CA PHE A 94 8.84 14.97 -8.63
C PHE A 94 10.08 15.81 -8.92
N ARG A 95 11.27 15.20 -8.93
CA ARG A 95 12.56 15.90 -8.95
C ARG A 95 13.28 15.86 -10.30
N ARG A 96 12.62 15.46 -11.39
CA ARG A 96 13.26 15.30 -12.71
C ARG A 96 14.08 16.53 -13.10
N LYS A 97 15.40 16.44 -12.90
CA LYS A 97 16.39 17.33 -13.52
C LYS A 97 16.32 17.10 -15.03
N LYS A 98 16.50 18.19 -15.79
CA LYS A 98 16.64 18.19 -17.27
C LYS A 98 17.43 16.94 -17.69
N LYS A 99 16.82 16.09 -18.55
CA LYS A 99 17.47 14.89 -19.08
C LYS A 99 18.83 15.29 -19.64
N ARG A 100 19.91 14.69 -19.15
CA ARG A 100 21.28 15.00 -19.59
C ARG A 100 21.32 14.85 -21.12
N ALA A 101 21.65 15.93 -21.83
CA ALA A 101 21.78 15.89 -23.27
C ALA A 101 22.91 14.92 -23.65
N TYR A 102 22.61 13.96 -24.52
CA TYR A 102 23.60 13.00 -24.97
C TYR A 102 24.39 13.60 -26.13
N ASN A 103 25.42 14.39 -25.81
CA ASN A 103 26.34 14.93 -26.80
C ASN A 103 27.34 13.83 -27.17
N ARG A 104 26.98 12.97 -28.13
CA ARG A 104 27.95 12.06 -28.76
C ARG A 104 28.98 12.94 -29.48
N LYS A 105 30.22 13.00 -28.97
CA LYS A 105 31.33 13.63 -29.69
C LYS A 105 31.44 12.91 -31.04
N LYS A 106 31.26 13.64 -32.14
CA LYS A 106 31.64 13.16 -33.46
C LYS A 106 33.16 13.00 -33.42
N VAL A 107 33.63 11.77 -33.59
CA VAL A 107 35.02 11.44 -33.90
C VAL A 107 35.22 11.71 -35.38
#